data_AF-A0A1V4XUC0-F1
#
_entry.id   AF-A0A1V4XUC0-F1
#
_cell.length_a   1.000
_cell.length_b   1.000
_cell.length_c   1.000
_cell.angle_alpha   90.00
_cell.angle_beta   90.00
_cell.angle_gamma   90.00
#
_symmetry.space_group_name_H-M   'P 1'
#
loop_
_entity.id
_entity.type
_entity.pdbx_description
1 polymer ?
#
loop_
_entity_poly.entity_id
_entity_poly.type
_entity_poly.pdbx_seq_one_letter_code
_entity_poly.pdbx_strand_id
1 'polypeptide(L)'
;MSEGLITWESVKKKGSEHYKSKGGVEPIDLYRSLGILDSFALGSIIKYASRQARKGLNSDDCLKIKHYADILISSLLAKEPKP
;
A
#
# COMPACT_ATOMS: atom_id res chain seq x y z
N MET A 1 7.57 15.28 16.19
CA MET A 1 6.95 14.16 15.44
C MET A 1 8.07 13.39 14.78
N SER A 2 8.52 12.29 15.37
CA SER A 2 9.41 11.36 14.66
C SER A 2 8.52 10.51 13.75
N GLU A 3 8.31 10.97 12.51
CA GLU A 3 7.74 10.13 11.47
C GLU A 3 8.67 8.93 11.31
N GLY A 4 8.30 7.80 11.92
CA GLY A 4 9.02 6.55 11.73
C GLY A 4 9.06 6.25 10.24
N LEU A 5 10.26 6.22 9.67
CA LEU A 5 10.52 6.04 8.24
C LEU A 5 9.55 5.01 7.61
N ILE A 6 8.75 5.47 6.64
CA ILE A 6 7.97 4.59 5.76
C ILE A 6 8.99 3.86 4.87
N THR A 7 9.34 2.66 5.27
CA THR A 7 10.24 1.78 4.51
C THR A 7 9.42 0.71 3.81
N TRP A 8 9.96 0.17 2.71
CA TRP A 8 9.31 -0.92 1.97
C TRP A 8 8.93 -2.10 2.89
N GLU A 9 9.84 -2.48 3.80
CA GLU A 9 9.60 -3.56 4.77
C GLU A 9 8.47 -3.24 5.77
N SER A 10 8.34 -1.98 6.21
CA SER A 10 7.26 -1.59 7.12
C SER A 10 5.90 -1.55 6.41
N VAL A 11 5.88 -1.23 5.12
CA VAL A 11 4.70 -1.30 4.27
C VAL A 11 4.27 -2.75 4.05
N LYS A 12 5.19 -3.64 3.66
CA LYS A 12 4.91 -5.08 3.49
C LYS A 12 4.32 -5.70 4.76
N LYS A 13 4.94 -5.44 5.91
CA LYS A 13 4.50 -6.01 7.19
C LYS A 13 3.05 -5.67 7.53
N LYS A 14 2.61 -4.44 7.24
CA LYS A 14 1.21 -3.99 7.44
C LYS A 14 0.21 -4.67 6.50
N GLY A 15 0.62 -4.99 5.27
CA GLY A 15 -0.22 -5.77 4.34
C GLY A 15 -0.20 -7.28 4.63
N SER A 16 0.85 -7.78 5.27
CA SER A 16 1.11 -9.21 5.44
C SER A 16 0.03 -9.94 6.23
N GLU A 17 -0.70 -9.29 7.16
CA GLU A 17 -1.75 -9.95 7.95
C GLU A 17 -2.87 -10.53 7.08
N HIS A 18 -3.03 -10.06 5.85
CA HIS A 18 -4.00 -10.60 4.89
C HIS A 18 -3.44 -11.66 3.92
N TYR A 19 -2.12 -11.85 3.83
CA TYR A 19 -1.50 -12.66 2.76
C TYR A 19 -0.43 -13.67 3.24
N LYS A 20 -0.36 -14.02 4.54
CA LYS A 20 0.64 -14.98 5.06
C LYS A 20 0.48 -16.40 4.49
N SER A 21 0.99 -16.63 3.28
CA SER A 21 1.58 -17.90 2.88
C SER A 21 3.01 -17.90 3.40
N LYS A 22 3.34 -18.84 4.31
CA LYS A 22 4.68 -19.05 4.86
C LYS A 22 5.72 -19.08 3.72
N GLY A 23 6.49 -18.00 3.56
CA GLY A 23 7.61 -17.91 2.59
C GLY A 23 7.24 -17.56 1.14
N GLY A 24 6.01 -17.09 0.86
CA GLY A 24 5.57 -16.74 -0.49
C GLY A 24 5.88 -15.28 -0.90
N VAL A 25 6.11 -15.08 -2.20
CA VAL A 25 6.12 -13.75 -2.85
C VAL A 25 4.77 -13.08 -2.56
N GLU A 26 4.75 -11.92 -1.91
CA GLU A 26 3.49 -11.21 -1.66
C GLU A 26 2.97 -10.65 -3.00
N PRO A 27 1.65 -10.58 -3.23
CA PRO A 27 1.10 -10.04 -4.49
C PRO A 27 1.65 -8.65 -4.85
N ILE A 28 1.97 -7.84 -3.86
CA ILE A 28 2.58 -6.51 -4.03
C ILE A 28 4.02 -6.57 -4.56
N ASP A 29 4.79 -7.62 -4.25
CA ASP A 29 6.12 -7.83 -4.82
C ASP A 29 6.02 -8.14 -6.32
N LEU A 30 5.03 -8.95 -6.71
CA LEU A 30 4.75 -9.24 -8.12
C LEU A 30 4.31 -7.98 -8.87
N TYR A 31 3.41 -7.18 -8.29
CA TYR A 31 3.00 -5.92 -8.93
C TYR A 31 4.17 -4.93 -9.05
N ARG A 32 5.09 -4.94 -8.09
CA ARG A 32 6.32 -4.15 -8.15
C ARG A 32 7.24 -4.64 -9.27
N SER A 33 7.49 -5.94 -9.39
CA SER A 33 8.34 -6.50 -10.45
C SER A 33 7.76 -6.28 -11.84
N LEU A 34 6.43 -6.21 -11.96
CA LEU A 34 5.73 -5.89 -13.20
C LEU A 34 5.66 -4.39 -13.51
N GLY A 35 6.14 -3.51 -12.61
CA GLY A 35 6.07 -2.06 -12.79
C GLY A 35 4.67 -1.45 -12.67
N ILE A 36 3.69 -2.20 -12.16
CA ILE A 36 2.28 -1.79 -12.08
C ILE A 36 1.82 -1.45 -10.65
N LEU A 37 2.73 -1.52 -9.67
CA LEU A 37 2.41 -1.30 -8.25
C LEU A 37 1.70 0.03 -8.00
N ASP A 38 2.16 1.12 -8.61
CA ASP A 38 1.59 2.45 -8.42
C ASP A 38 0.14 2.51 -8.95
N SER A 39 -0.10 1.93 -10.13
CA SER A 39 -1.43 1.85 -10.74
C SER A 39 -2.39 1.01 -9.88
N PHE A 40 -1.89 -0.12 -9.35
CA PHE A 40 -2.65 -0.97 -8.44
C PHE A 40 -3.03 -0.25 -7.13
N ALA A 41 -2.10 0.50 -6.54
CA ALA A 41 -2.34 1.26 -5.32
C ALA A 41 -3.37 2.38 -5.55
N LEU A 42 -3.23 3.16 -6.63
CA LEU A 42 -4.19 4.21 -7.00
C LEU A 42 -5.60 3.65 -7.24
N GLY A 43 -5.72 2.58 -8.02
CA GLY A 43 -7.01 1.92 -8.27
C GLY A 43 -7.63 1.37 -6.98
N SER A 44 -6.82 0.86 -6.05
CA SER A 44 -7.31 0.39 -4.76
C SER A 44 -7.82 1.51 -3.87
N ILE A 45 -7.15 2.68 -3.84
CA ILE A 45 -7.64 3.87 -3.13
C ILE A 45 -9.01 4.28 -3.66
N ILE A 46 -9.15 4.41 -5.00
CA ILE A 46 -10.42 4.79 -5.63
C ILE A 46 -11.52 3.79 -5.29
N LYS A 47 -11.24 2.48 -5.35
CA LYS A 47 -12.19 1.42 -5.03
C LYS A 47 -12.76 1.56 -3.61
N TYR A 48 -11.90 1.75 -2.61
CA TYR A 48 -12.33 1.84 -1.22
C TYR A 48 -13.00 3.19 -0.91
N ALA A 49 -12.51 4.29 -1.49
CA ALA A 49 -13.16 5.60 -1.38
C ALA A 49 -14.58 5.57 -1.97
N SER A 50 -14.72 5.01 -3.18
CA SER A 50 -16.01 4.86 -3.86
C SER A 50 -17.01 4.00 -3.07
N ARG A 51 -16.52 2.91 -2.45
CA ARG A 51 -17.37 2.06 -1.60
C ARG A 51 -17.92 2.84 -0.40
N GLN A 52 -17.09 3.64 0.26
CA GLN A 52 -17.51 4.45 1.40
C GLN A 52 -18.49 5.56 1.00
N ALA A 53 -18.27 6.21 -0.14
CA ALA A 53 -19.22 7.20 -0.67
C ALA A 53 -20.63 6.62 -0.89
N ARG A 54 -20.74 5.30 -1.16
CA ARG A 54 -22.01 4.60 -1.37
C ARG A 54 -22.60 3.97 -0.10
N LYS A 55 -21.76 3.51 0.82
CA LYS A 55 -22.17 2.69 1.98
C LYS A 55 -22.00 3.38 3.34
N GLY A 56 -21.45 4.59 3.36
CA GLY A 56 -21.05 5.28 4.58
C GLY A 56 -19.59 5.01 4.95
N LEU A 57 -19.08 5.80 5.89
CA LEU A 57 -17.69 5.71 6.34
C LEU A 57 -17.43 4.40 7.09
N ASN A 58 -16.26 3.80 6.85
CA ASN A 58 -15.81 2.58 7.52
C ASN A 58 -14.31 2.66 7.83
N SER A 59 -13.96 2.36 9.09
CA SER A 59 -12.59 2.43 9.59
C SER A 59 -11.62 1.53 8.82
N ASP A 60 -12.03 0.32 8.48
CA ASP A 60 -11.18 -0.66 7.80
C ASP A 60 -10.86 -0.22 6.38
N ASP A 61 -11.80 0.43 5.70
CA ASP A 61 -11.56 0.97 4.37
C ASP A 61 -10.68 2.22 4.43
N CYS A 62 -10.80 3.04 5.48
CA CYS A 62 -9.85 4.14 5.73
C CYS A 62 -8.42 3.62 5.96
N LEU A 63 -8.27 2.55 6.76
CA LEU A 63 -6.95 1.92 7.00
C LEU A 63 -6.37 1.32 5.72
N LYS A 64 -7.20 0.71 4.86
CA LYS A 64 -6.76 0.23 3.55
C LYS A 64 -6.30 1.38 2.66
N ILE A 65 -7.08 2.46 2.55
CA ILE A 65 -6.70 3.66 1.79
C ILE A 65 -5.35 4.20 2.27
N LYS A 66 -5.18 4.36 3.58
CA LYS A 66 -3.90 4.79 4.17
C LYS A 66 -2.76 3.86 3.79
N HIS A 67 -2.97 2.54 3.85
CA HIS A 67 -1.94 1.57 3.48
C HIS A 67 -1.51 1.70 2.00
N TYR A 68 -2.46 1.88 1.07
CA TYR A 68 -2.10 2.12 -0.34
C TYR A 68 -1.42 3.47 -0.56
N ALA A 69 -1.74 4.50 0.23
CA ALA A 69 -1.01 5.76 0.21
C ALA A 69 0.43 5.58 0.73
N ASP A 70 0.63 4.81 1.81
CA ASP A 70 1.97 4.47 2.33
C ASP A 70 2.80 3.71 1.26
N ILE A 71 2.17 2.84 0.44
CA ILE A 71 2.82 2.17 -0.70
C ILE A 71 3.32 3.20 -1.74
N LEU A 72 2.48 4.16 -2.13
CA LEU A 72 2.84 5.18 -3.12
C LEU A 72 3.99 6.06 -2.63
N ILE A 73 3.97 6.45 -1.35
CA ILE A 73 5.06 7.21 -0.72
C ILE A 73 6.35 6.39 -0.76
N SER A 74 6.30 5.11 -0.37
CA SER A 74 7.47 4.23 -0.43
C SER A 74 8.00 4.06 -1.85
N SER A 75 7.12 4.01 -2.86
CA SER A 75 7.49 3.89 -4.27
C SER A 75 8.19 5.17 -4.76
N LEU A 76 7.70 6.35 -4.36
CA LEU A 76 8.31 7.64 -4.67
C LEU A 76 9.72 7.76 -4.07
N LEU A 77 9.86 7.48 -2.77
CA LEU A 77 11.15 7.54 -2.06
C LEU A 77 12.18 6.54 -2.61
N ALA A 78 11.75 5.43 -3.20
CA ALA A 78 12.64 4.47 -3.85
C ALA A 78 13.12 4.93 -5.24
N LYS A 79 12.42 5.89 -5.87
CA LYS A 79 12.77 6.48 -7.17
C LYS A 79 13.65 7.72 -7.04
N GLU A 80 13.63 8.39 -5.88
CA GLU A 80 14.54 9.51 -5.61
C GLU A 80 15.98 8.97 -5.45
N PRO A 81 16.96 9.46 -6.23
CA PRO A 81 18.35 9.15 -5.96
C PRO A 81 18.68 9.69 -4.56
N LYS A 82 19.23 8.83 -3.70
CA LYS A 82 19.82 9.29 -2.43
C LYS A 82 20.85 10.39 -2.75
N PRO A 83 20.84 11.52 -2.02
CA PRO A 83 21.85 12.57 -2.20
C PRO A 83 23.27 12.04 -1.95
#